data_AF-A0A7J8IZ95-F1
#
_entry.id   AF-A0A7J8IZ95-F1
#
_cell.length_a   1.000
_cell.length_b   1.000
_cell.length_c   1.000
_cell.angle_alpha   90.00
_cell.angle_beta   90.00
_cell.angle_gamma   90.00
#
_symmetry.space_group_name_H-M   'P 1'
#
loop_
_entity.id
_entity.type
_entity.pdbx_description
1 polymer ?
#
loop_
_entity_poly.entity_id
_entity_poly.type
_entity_poly.pdbx_seq_one_letter_code
_entity_poly.pdbx_strand_id
1 'polypeptide(L)'
;MPEVVDTCSLATPASVCWTKHLHLPCSVDFPRRALTGTVALTVQSLEDNLRSLILDTKYLTIEKVVINGQEVKYTLGERQSYKGSPMEICLPIALSKNQEVIIVSFATPPKFSALQWLTPEQTSGKEHPYLFSQCQAIHCRAILPCQDTPSVKLTYSAEVSVPKELVALMSVIRDGEAPDPEDPSRKIYRFSEKVPIPCYLIALVVGALESRQIGPRTLVWSEKEQVEKSAYEFSETESMLKIAEDLGGPFVWGQYDLLVLPPSFPMAAWKTLASLL
;
A
#
# COMPACT_ATOMS: atom_id res chain seq x y z
N MET A 1 -32.98 2.57 -9.17
CA MET A 1 -31.92 1.60 -9.54
C MET A 1 -31.52 0.87 -8.27
N PRO A 2 -31.32 -0.46 -8.28
CA PRO A 2 -30.81 -1.17 -7.10
C PRO A 2 -29.43 -0.60 -6.72
N GLU A 3 -29.17 -0.51 -5.43
CA GLU A 3 -27.88 -0.08 -4.91
C GLU A 3 -26.80 -1.09 -5.36
N VAL A 4 -25.74 -0.60 -6.00
CA VAL A 4 -24.63 -1.45 -6.44
C VAL A 4 -23.79 -1.77 -5.22
N VAL A 5 -23.86 -3.01 -4.74
CA VAL A 5 -23.15 -3.47 -3.55
C VAL A 5 -21.89 -4.22 -3.96
N ASP A 6 -20.74 -3.82 -3.41
CA ASP A 6 -19.51 -4.60 -3.50
C ASP A 6 -19.62 -5.82 -2.58
N THR A 7 -19.81 -7.00 -3.16
CA THR A 7 -19.98 -8.24 -2.41
C THR A 7 -18.68 -8.78 -1.82
N CYS A 8 -17.52 -8.17 -2.10
CA CYS A 8 -16.21 -8.57 -1.60
C CYS A 8 -15.72 -7.73 -0.41
N SER A 9 -16.28 -6.53 -0.21
CA SER A 9 -15.97 -5.67 0.94
C SER A 9 -16.99 -5.87 2.08
N LEU A 10 -16.50 -5.80 3.31
CA LEU A 10 -17.30 -5.73 4.53
C LEU A 10 -17.40 -4.29 5.06
N ALA A 11 -16.63 -3.38 4.47
CA ALA A 11 -16.55 -2.00 4.91
C ALA A 11 -17.84 -1.24 4.63
N THR A 12 -18.02 -0.14 5.36
CA THR A 12 -19.09 0.83 5.07
C THR A 12 -18.96 1.30 3.61
N PRO A 13 -20.05 1.26 2.81
CA PRO A 13 -19.96 1.55 1.38
C PRO A 13 -19.74 3.05 1.10
N ALA A 14 -19.28 3.34 -0.12
CA ALA A 14 -19.02 4.70 -0.58
C ALA A 14 -20.27 5.60 -0.60
N SER A 15 -21.49 5.03 -0.55
CA SER A 15 -22.75 5.78 -0.40
C SER A 15 -22.93 6.40 0.98
N VAL A 16 -22.22 5.91 2.00
CA VAL A 16 -22.32 6.37 3.40
C VAL A 16 -21.10 7.21 3.79
N CYS A 17 -19.90 6.71 3.56
CA CYS A 17 -18.65 7.43 3.80
C CYS A 17 -17.54 6.93 2.89
N TRP A 18 -16.50 7.74 2.68
CA TRP A 18 -15.36 7.34 1.86
C TRP A 18 -14.05 7.94 2.33
N THR A 19 -12.98 7.17 2.18
CA THR A 19 -11.62 7.56 2.50
C THR A 19 -11.06 8.47 1.39
N LYS A 20 -10.61 9.66 1.77
CA LYS A 20 -10.03 10.68 0.88
C LYS A 20 -8.51 10.62 0.82
N HIS A 21 -7.89 10.35 1.96
CA HIS A 21 -6.44 10.28 2.10
C HIS A 21 -6.04 9.18 3.08
N LEU A 22 -4.87 8.60 2.86
CA LEU A 22 -4.22 7.64 3.74
C LEU A 22 -2.78 8.10 4.02
N HIS A 23 -2.40 8.17 5.29
CA HIS A 23 -1.01 8.36 5.69
C HIS A 23 -0.51 7.13 6.47
N LEU A 24 0.59 6.52 6.01
CA LEU A 24 1.12 5.25 6.51
C LEU A 24 2.58 5.38 6.98
N PRO A 25 2.81 5.78 8.23
CA PRO A 25 4.09 5.55 8.89
C PRO A 25 4.15 4.11 9.40
N CYS A 26 5.11 3.34 8.91
CA CYS A 26 5.27 1.93 9.25
C CYS A 26 6.74 1.48 9.25
N SER A 27 7.00 0.37 9.91
CA SER A 27 8.32 -0.26 10.01
C SER A 27 8.26 -1.71 9.57
N VAL A 28 9.24 -2.11 8.76
CA VAL A 28 9.40 -3.46 8.22
C VAL A 28 10.36 -4.26 9.08
N ASP A 29 9.84 -5.28 9.78
CA ASP A 29 10.60 -6.17 10.65
C ASP A 29 10.78 -7.54 9.97
N PHE A 30 11.93 -7.76 9.33
CA PHE A 30 12.26 -9.04 8.68
C PHE A 30 12.37 -10.22 9.65
N PRO A 31 13.05 -10.10 10.82
CA PRO A 31 13.09 -11.17 11.82
C PRO A 31 11.69 -11.64 12.25
N ARG A 32 10.75 -10.72 12.50
CA ARG A 32 9.38 -11.04 12.90
C ARG A 32 8.43 -11.26 11.72
N ARG A 33 8.85 -10.94 10.50
CA ARG A 33 8.03 -10.92 9.27
C ARG A 33 6.76 -10.09 9.44
N ALA A 34 6.89 -8.93 10.09
CA ALA A 34 5.77 -8.08 10.43
C ALA A 34 5.98 -6.67 9.89
N LEU A 35 4.88 -6.08 9.40
CA LEU A 35 4.74 -4.65 9.22
C LEU A 35 4.01 -4.11 10.45
N THR A 36 4.61 -3.16 11.15
CA THR A 36 4.02 -2.48 12.31
C THR A 36 3.93 -0.99 12.05
N GLY A 37 2.87 -0.33 12.51
CA GLY A 37 2.75 1.11 12.32
C GLY A 37 1.38 1.65 12.62
N THR A 38 1.09 2.80 12.03
CA THR A 38 -0.24 3.39 12.06
C THR A 38 -0.74 3.67 10.66
N VAL A 39 -2.05 3.59 10.47
CA VAL A 39 -2.70 4.14 9.29
C VAL A 39 -3.62 5.28 9.73
N ALA A 40 -3.40 6.47 9.19
CA ALA A 40 -4.27 7.61 9.39
C ALA A 40 -5.17 7.78 8.16
N LEU A 41 -6.46 7.54 8.32
CA LEU A 41 -7.47 7.62 7.27
C LEU A 41 -8.24 8.93 7.41
N THR A 42 -8.17 9.80 6.40
CA THR A 42 -9.06 10.96 6.31
C THR A 42 -10.38 10.50 5.68
N VAL A 43 -11.43 10.39 6.49
CA VAL A 43 -12.73 9.88 6.07
C VAL A 43 -13.73 11.02 5.95
N GLN A 44 -14.49 11.04 4.86
CA GLN A 44 -15.56 12.00 4.62
C GLN A 44 -16.92 11.29 4.76
N SER A 45 -17.79 11.82 5.63
CA SER A 45 -19.18 11.36 5.74
C SER A 45 -20.05 11.95 4.62
N LEU A 46 -20.97 11.15 4.07
CA LEU A 46 -22.04 11.60 3.17
C LEU A 46 -23.40 11.67 3.88
N GLU A 47 -23.52 11.02 5.04
CA GLU A 47 -24.69 11.07 5.91
C GLU A 47 -24.53 12.12 7.00
N ASP A 48 -25.66 12.66 7.43
CA ASP A 48 -25.73 13.44 8.65
C ASP A 48 -25.82 12.49 9.84
N ASN A 49 -25.07 12.79 10.91
CA ASN A 49 -25.06 12.05 12.16
C ASN A 49 -24.53 10.59 12.03
N LEU A 50 -23.46 10.39 11.24
CA LEU A 50 -22.73 9.12 11.19
C LEU A 50 -22.07 8.84 12.56
N ARG A 51 -22.35 7.67 13.15
CA ARG A 51 -21.89 7.30 14.50
C ARG A 51 -20.95 6.12 14.57
N SER A 52 -20.92 5.30 13.52
CA SER A 52 -19.93 4.26 13.36
C SER A 52 -19.61 4.07 11.90
N LEU A 53 -18.47 3.45 11.63
CA LEU A 53 -18.12 2.97 10.30
C LEU A 53 -17.37 1.65 10.42
N ILE A 54 -17.33 0.90 9.32
CA ILE A 54 -16.69 -0.40 9.23
C ILE A 54 -15.54 -0.31 8.22
N LEU A 55 -14.39 -0.86 8.60
CA LEU A 55 -13.24 -1.10 7.71
C LEU A 55 -13.07 -2.60 7.48
N ASP A 56 -12.53 -2.96 6.32
CA ASP A 56 -12.03 -4.31 6.06
C ASP A 56 -10.71 -4.51 6.79
N THR A 57 -10.60 -5.65 7.47
CA THR A 57 -9.33 -6.14 8.03
C THR A 57 -9.17 -7.63 7.78
N LYS A 58 -7.94 -8.15 7.72
CA LYS A 58 -7.72 -9.59 7.59
C LYS A 58 -6.45 -10.02 8.32
N TYR A 59 -6.63 -10.74 9.44
CA TYR A 59 -5.58 -11.22 10.35
C TYR A 59 -4.72 -10.13 11.01
N LEU A 60 -5.12 -8.86 10.91
CA LEU A 60 -4.40 -7.76 11.54
C LEU A 60 -4.57 -7.82 13.06
N THR A 61 -3.49 -7.56 13.78
CA THR A 61 -3.55 -7.21 15.19
C THR A 61 -3.80 -5.71 15.28
N ILE A 62 -4.90 -5.30 15.90
CA ILE A 62 -5.21 -3.90 16.15
C ILE A 62 -4.84 -3.60 17.61
N GLU A 63 -4.01 -2.58 17.81
CA GLU A 63 -3.59 -2.15 19.16
C GLU A 63 -4.55 -1.11 19.71
N LYS A 64 -4.86 -0.07 18.93
CA LYS A 64 -5.75 1.02 19.32
C LYS A 64 -6.26 1.79 18.11
N VAL A 65 -7.35 2.52 18.33
CA VAL A 65 -7.91 3.50 17.38
C VAL A 65 -7.97 4.85 18.08
N VAL A 66 -7.46 5.89 17.42
CA VAL A 66 -7.43 7.26 17.93
C VAL A 66 -8.16 8.19 16.98
N ILE A 67 -9.06 9.01 17.52
CA ILE A 67 -9.78 10.07 16.81
C ILE A 67 -9.69 11.34 17.67
N ASN A 68 -9.30 12.47 17.07
CA ASN A 68 -9.15 13.74 17.80
C ASN A 68 -8.29 13.63 19.07
N GLY A 69 -7.23 12.83 19.00
CA GLY A 69 -6.28 12.60 20.11
C GLY A 69 -6.81 11.71 21.24
N GLN A 70 -8.02 11.16 21.13
CA GLN A 70 -8.62 10.27 22.12
C GLN A 70 -8.74 8.85 21.58
N GLU A 71 -8.45 7.86 22.43
CA GLU A 71 -8.69 6.46 22.10
C GLU A 71 -10.20 6.19 22.05
N VAL A 72 -10.65 5.50 20.99
CA VAL A 72 -12.05 5.19 20.75
C VAL A 72 -12.29 3.69 20.73
N LYS A 73 -13.52 3.28 21.02
CA LYS A 73 -13.89 1.88 20.99
C LYS A 73 -13.99 1.39 19.55
N TYR A 74 -13.49 0.19 19.34
CA TYR A 74 -13.69 -0.57 18.12
C TYR A 74 -14.03 -2.02 18.46
N THR A 75 -14.66 -2.71 17.51
CA THR A 75 -14.99 -4.13 17.60
C THR A 75 -14.53 -4.83 16.34
N LEU A 76 -13.85 -5.97 16.49
CA LEU A 76 -13.59 -6.89 15.38
C LEU A 76 -14.70 -7.94 15.34
N GLY A 77 -15.48 -7.95 14.28
CA GLY A 77 -16.50 -8.96 14.05
C GLY A 77 -15.91 -10.32 13.65
N GLU A 78 -16.79 -11.33 13.59
CA GLU A 78 -16.40 -12.68 13.17
C GLU A 78 -15.79 -12.69 11.76
N ARG A 79 -14.76 -13.53 11.58
CA ARG A 79 -14.06 -13.66 10.32
C ARG A 79 -14.92 -14.37 9.27
N GLN A 80 -15.18 -13.71 8.16
CA GLN A 80 -15.98 -14.21 7.04
C GLN A 80 -15.08 -14.77 5.93
N SER A 81 -14.55 -15.99 6.13
CA SER A 81 -13.76 -16.72 5.12
C SER A 81 -12.64 -15.85 4.53
N TYR A 82 -12.61 -15.68 3.20
CA TYR A 82 -11.62 -14.91 2.47
C TYR A 82 -11.76 -13.39 2.63
N LYS A 83 -12.91 -12.88 3.09
CA LYS A 83 -13.14 -11.43 3.23
C LYS A 83 -12.42 -10.84 4.43
N GLY A 84 -12.09 -11.65 5.43
CA GLY A 84 -11.50 -11.19 6.69
C GLY A 84 -12.57 -10.84 7.74
N SER A 85 -12.26 -9.93 8.64
CA SER A 85 -13.12 -9.50 9.74
C SER A 85 -13.52 -8.03 9.55
N PRO A 86 -14.81 -7.69 9.74
CA PRO A 86 -15.23 -6.29 9.76
C PRO A 86 -14.71 -5.63 11.03
N MET A 87 -14.10 -4.46 10.91
CA MET A 87 -13.67 -3.64 12.03
C MET A 87 -14.62 -2.46 12.18
N GLU A 88 -15.54 -2.55 13.13
CA GLU A 88 -16.46 -1.44 13.46
C GLU A 88 -15.77 -0.46 14.40
N ILE A 89 -15.80 0.82 14.07
CA ILE A 89 -15.23 1.92 14.85
C ILE A 89 -16.37 2.83 15.31
N CYS A 90 -16.50 3.02 16.62
CA CYS A 90 -17.48 3.93 17.20
C CYS A 90 -16.92 5.37 17.21
N LEU A 91 -17.62 6.28 16.56
CA LEU A 91 -17.22 7.68 16.46
C LEU A 91 -17.62 8.41 17.76
N PRO A 92 -16.69 9.12 18.44
CA PRO A 92 -16.96 9.76 19.72
C PRO A 92 -17.92 10.94 19.58
N ILE A 93 -17.90 11.59 18.40
CA ILE A 93 -18.81 12.66 18.01
C ILE A 93 -19.41 12.23 16.68
N ALA A 94 -20.73 12.39 16.54
CA ALA A 94 -21.41 12.08 15.31
C ALA A 94 -20.94 13.02 14.20
N LEU A 95 -20.56 12.48 13.05
CA LEU A 95 -20.09 13.30 11.94
C LEU A 95 -21.29 13.89 11.22
N SER A 96 -21.30 15.22 11.11
CA SER A 96 -22.00 15.89 10.02
C SER A 96 -21.19 15.67 8.73
N LYS A 97 -21.62 16.22 7.58
CA LYS A 97 -20.89 16.16 6.30
C LYS A 97 -19.51 16.85 6.32
N ASN A 98 -18.63 16.37 7.19
CA ASN A 98 -17.30 16.86 7.52
C ASN A 98 -16.29 15.71 7.37
N GLN A 99 -15.01 16.06 7.46
CA GLN A 99 -13.90 15.13 7.45
C GLN A 99 -13.42 14.86 8.87
N GLU A 100 -13.05 13.62 9.14
CA GLU A 100 -12.33 13.22 10.35
C GLU A 100 -11.07 12.43 9.98
N VAL A 101 -10.10 12.45 10.88
CA VAL A 101 -8.91 11.61 10.79
C VAL A 101 -9.01 10.48 11.81
N ILE A 102 -9.05 9.25 11.31
CA ILE A 102 -9.06 8.03 12.12
C ILE A 102 -7.68 7.40 12.04
N ILE A 103 -7.00 7.30 13.18
CA ILE A 103 -5.66 6.70 13.26
C ILE A 103 -5.79 5.32 13.88
N VAL A 104 -5.34 4.29 13.17
CA VAL A 104 -5.34 2.91 13.67
C VAL A 104 -3.92 2.41 13.81
N SER A 105 -3.52 2.00 15.02
CA SER A 105 -2.26 1.31 15.28
C SER A 105 -2.44 -0.19 15.03
N PHE A 106 -1.58 -0.79 14.20
CA PHE A 106 -1.74 -2.17 13.77
C PHE A 106 -0.40 -2.89 13.57
N ALA A 107 -0.49 -4.22 13.51
CA ALA A 107 0.59 -5.11 13.07
C ALA A 107 0.06 -6.21 12.15
N THR A 108 0.83 -6.54 11.11
CA THR A 108 0.53 -7.68 10.23
C THR A 108 1.07 -8.99 10.83
N PRO A 109 0.40 -10.13 10.58
CA PRO A 109 0.92 -11.43 11.01
C PRO A 109 2.11 -11.89 10.13
N PRO A 110 2.96 -12.80 10.62
CA PRO A 110 4.19 -13.26 9.95
C PRO A 110 3.99 -14.01 8.63
N LYS A 111 2.80 -14.59 8.40
CA LYS A 111 2.51 -15.39 7.21
C LYS A 111 1.13 -15.05 6.71
N PHE A 112 1.07 -14.19 5.69
CA PHE A 112 -0.18 -13.84 5.05
C PHE A 112 -0.02 -13.58 3.55
N SER A 113 -1.05 -13.88 2.76
CA SER A 113 -0.96 -13.88 1.29
C SER A 113 -0.69 -12.52 0.64
N ALA A 114 -0.96 -11.43 1.36
CA ALA A 114 -0.73 -10.07 0.85
C ALA A 114 0.74 -9.66 0.87
N LEU A 115 1.57 -10.28 1.72
CA LEU A 115 2.97 -9.93 1.93
C LEU A 115 3.82 -11.19 1.83
N GLN A 116 4.70 -11.24 0.84
CA GLN A 116 5.63 -12.34 0.66
C GLN A 116 7.00 -11.95 1.23
N TRP A 117 7.37 -12.63 2.30
CA TRP A 117 8.65 -12.48 2.99
C TRP A 117 9.61 -13.56 2.50
N LEU A 118 10.70 -13.15 1.85
CA LEU A 118 11.74 -14.02 1.32
C LEU A 118 12.97 -13.97 2.23
N THR A 119 13.53 -15.14 2.52
CA THR A 119 14.86 -15.24 3.16
C THR A 119 15.96 -14.87 2.16
N PRO A 120 17.18 -14.56 2.62
CA PRO A 120 18.30 -14.27 1.73
C PRO A 120 18.51 -15.34 0.66
N GLU A 121 18.39 -16.62 1.01
CA GLU A 121 18.60 -17.74 0.07
C GLU A 121 17.58 -17.77 -1.08
N GLN A 122 16.42 -17.14 -0.90
CA GLN A 122 15.36 -17.04 -1.90
C GLN A 122 15.54 -15.83 -2.85
N THR A 123 16.46 -14.92 -2.54
CA THR A 123 16.80 -13.75 -3.36
C THR A 123 17.89 -14.08 -4.38
N SER A 124 18.16 -13.21 -5.35
CA SER A 124 19.24 -13.36 -6.33
C SER A 124 20.60 -13.14 -5.68
N GLY A 125 20.73 -12.10 -4.85
CA GLY A 125 21.98 -11.71 -4.20
C GLY A 125 22.41 -12.63 -3.05
N LYS A 126 21.51 -13.45 -2.48
CA LYS A 126 21.77 -14.40 -1.38
C LYS A 126 22.21 -13.80 -0.04
N GLU A 127 22.34 -12.47 0.04
CA GLU A 127 22.85 -11.77 1.24
C GLU A 127 21.73 -11.12 2.07
N HIS A 128 20.72 -10.53 1.42
CA HIS A 128 19.68 -9.73 2.09
C HIS A 128 18.29 -10.35 1.91
N PRO A 129 17.38 -10.18 2.90
CA PRO A 129 15.99 -10.61 2.74
C PRO A 129 15.22 -9.68 1.80
N TYR A 130 14.03 -10.10 1.39
CA TYR A 130 13.20 -9.35 0.46
C TYR A 130 11.72 -9.44 0.85
N LEU A 131 10.99 -8.34 0.71
CA LEU A 131 9.55 -8.24 0.93
C LEU A 131 8.90 -7.66 -0.31
N PHE A 132 7.80 -8.25 -0.76
CA PHE A 132 6.89 -7.57 -1.68
C PHE A 132 5.43 -7.81 -1.30
N SER A 133 4.59 -6.83 -1.60
CA SER A 133 3.14 -6.92 -1.44
C SER A 133 2.43 -7.28 -2.74
N GLN A 134 1.25 -7.88 -2.63
CA GLN A 134 0.28 -8.02 -3.72
C GLN A 134 -1.12 -7.74 -3.19
N CYS A 135 -1.68 -6.57 -3.50
CA CYS A 135 -2.97 -6.13 -2.96
C CYS A 135 -4.17 -6.55 -3.82
N GLN A 136 -4.00 -6.68 -5.14
CA GLN A 136 -5.10 -7.07 -6.00
C GLN A 136 -5.49 -8.54 -5.77
N ALA A 137 -6.77 -8.90 -5.60
CA ALA A 137 -7.95 -8.02 -5.66
C ALA A 137 -8.33 -7.34 -4.33
N ILE A 138 -8.23 -8.05 -3.21
CA ILE A 138 -8.77 -7.63 -1.90
C ILE A 138 -7.82 -7.99 -0.74
N HIS A 139 -6.53 -7.81 -0.99
CA HIS A 139 -5.46 -8.13 -0.06
C HIS A 139 -4.91 -6.91 0.67
N CYS A 140 -5.31 -5.68 0.29
CA CYS A 140 -4.90 -4.45 0.98
C CYS A 140 -5.37 -4.45 2.44
N ARG A 141 -6.57 -4.98 2.72
CA ARG A 141 -7.12 -5.19 4.07
C ARG A 141 -6.27 -6.07 5.00
N ALA A 142 -5.27 -6.76 4.46
CA ALA A 142 -4.36 -7.59 5.25
C ALA A 142 -2.97 -6.97 5.44
N ILE A 143 -2.77 -5.77 4.88
CA ILE A 143 -1.62 -4.92 5.14
C ILE A 143 -2.03 -3.85 6.14
N LEU A 144 -3.20 -3.24 5.96
CA LEU A 144 -3.73 -2.18 6.83
C LEU A 144 -5.27 -2.20 6.84
N PRO A 145 -5.92 -1.63 7.88
CA PRO A 145 -7.37 -1.42 7.87
C PRO A 145 -7.78 -0.39 6.82
N CYS A 146 -8.74 -0.72 5.94
CA CYS A 146 -9.22 0.21 4.91
C CYS A 146 -10.62 -0.15 4.39
N GLN A 147 -11.23 0.73 3.59
CA GLN A 147 -12.34 0.36 2.70
C GLN A 147 -11.76 -0.36 1.48
N ASP A 148 -11.63 -1.69 1.54
CA ASP A 148 -10.95 -2.50 0.52
C ASP A 148 -11.87 -2.83 -0.65
N THR A 149 -12.23 -1.78 -1.38
CA THR A 149 -13.13 -1.78 -2.53
C THR A 149 -12.57 -0.85 -3.61
N PRO A 150 -12.65 -1.22 -4.91
CA PRO A 150 -12.27 -0.32 -5.99
C PRO A 150 -13.23 0.87 -6.18
N SER A 151 -14.39 0.87 -5.48
CA SER A 151 -15.36 1.96 -5.53
C SER A 151 -14.90 3.23 -4.80
N VAL A 152 -13.93 3.10 -3.89
CA VAL A 152 -13.32 4.22 -3.15
C VAL A 152 -11.94 4.50 -3.73
N LYS A 153 -11.65 5.78 -4.02
CA LYS A 153 -10.33 6.25 -4.43
C LYS A 153 -9.79 7.26 -3.42
N LEU A 154 -8.53 7.10 -3.04
CA LEU A 154 -7.83 7.92 -2.05
C LEU A 154 -6.45 8.34 -2.57
N THR A 155 -5.98 9.50 -2.16
CA THR A 155 -4.54 9.83 -2.25
C THR A 155 -3.80 9.19 -1.09
N TYR A 156 -2.49 8.98 -1.18
CA TYR A 156 -1.76 8.47 -0.03
C TYR A 156 -0.35 9.02 0.11
N SER A 157 0.13 9.01 1.35
CA SER A 157 1.52 9.27 1.71
C SER A 157 2.00 8.17 2.65
N ALA A 158 3.29 7.90 2.65
CA ALA A 158 3.86 6.87 3.51
C ALA A 158 5.28 7.24 3.96
N GLU A 159 5.63 6.77 5.16
CA GLU A 159 6.98 6.80 5.72
C GLU A 159 7.33 5.36 6.13
N VAL A 160 8.26 4.75 5.40
CA VAL A 160 8.59 3.33 5.58
C VAL A 160 9.99 3.21 6.15
N SER A 161 10.07 2.80 7.41
CA SER A 161 11.33 2.49 8.09
C SER A 161 11.80 1.08 7.73
N VAL A 162 13.03 0.95 7.21
CA VAL A 162 13.66 -0.30 6.77
C VAL A 162 15.12 -0.38 7.25
N PRO A 163 15.73 -1.59 7.34
CA PRO A 163 17.18 -1.70 7.53
C PRO A 163 17.96 -0.86 6.51
N LYS A 164 18.99 -0.14 6.96
CA LYS A 164 19.66 0.92 6.16
C LYS A 164 20.35 0.43 4.88
N GLU A 165 20.62 -0.87 4.79
CA GLU A 165 21.19 -1.56 3.64
C GLU A 165 20.15 -1.91 2.57
N LEU A 166 18.85 -1.75 2.87
CA LEU A 166 17.75 -2.04 1.96
C LEU A 166 17.09 -0.76 1.45
N VAL A 167 16.46 -0.89 0.29
CA VAL A 167 15.68 0.17 -0.37
C VAL A 167 14.21 -0.20 -0.28
N ALA A 168 13.37 0.77 0.09
CA ALA A 168 11.93 0.66 -0.06
C ALA A 168 11.47 1.34 -1.35
N LEU A 169 10.54 0.71 -2.08
CA LEU A 169 9.75 1.37 -3.12
C LEU A 169 8.27 1.13 -2.83
N MET A 170 7.43 2.08 -3.23
CA MET A 170 5.99 1.96 -3.24
C MET A 170 5.45 2.31 -4.62
N SER A 171 4.15 2.10 -4.84
CA SER A 171 3.47 2.41 -6.11
C SER A 171 3.29 3.91 -6.38
N VAL A 172 4.19 4.75 -5.89
CA VAL A 172 4.08 6.22 -5.92
C VAL A 172 5.44 6.89 -5.96
N ILE A 173 5.44 8.20 -6.19
CA ILE A 173 6.66 9.00 -6.31
C ILE A 173 7.40 9.03 -4.96
N ARG A 174 8.71 8.79 -5.04
CA ARG A 174 9.65 8.91 -3.90
C ARG A 174 9.80 10.38 -3.51
N ASP A 175 9.71 10.65 -2.21
CA ASP A 175 9.82 11.98 -1.60
C ASP A 175 11.03 12.06 -0.63
N GLY A 176 12.12 11.37 -1.01
CA GLY A 176 13.39 11.36 -0.29
C GLY A 176 13.57 10.21 0.71
N GLU A 177 14.78 10.15 1.27
CA GLU A 177 15.16 9.23 2.35
C GLU A 177 15.94 9.97 3.45
N ALA A 178 15.88 9.47 4.68
CA ALA A 178 16.67 9.97 5.80
C ALA A 178 17.03 8.82 6.76
N PRO A 179 18.10 8.93 7.56
CA PRO A 179 18.32 8.04 8.69
C PRO A 179 17.11 8.05 9.62
N ASP A 180 16.76 6.90 10.19
CA ASP A 180 15.67 6.81 11.16
C ASP A 180 16.14 7.43 12.50
N PRO A 181 15.42 8.43 13.04
CA PRO A 181 15.81 9.10 14.29
C PRO A 181 15.64 8.20 15.52
N GLU A 182 14.81 7.15 15.46
CA GLU A 182 14.58 6.23 16.56
C GLU A 182 15.55 5.03 16.53
N ASP A 183 16.09 4.69 15.35
CA ASP A 183 17.03 3.58 15.17
C ASP A 183 18.09 3.88 14.08
N PRO A 184 19.34 4.23 14.45
CA PRO A 184 20.41 4.52 13.49
C PRO A 184 20.82 3.35 12.58
N SER A 185 20.35 2.13 12.84
CA SER A 185 20.53 0.99 11.94
C SER A 185 19.54 0.97 10.77
N ARG A 186 18.60 1.92 10.74
CA ARG A 186 17.49 2.00 9.79
C ARG A 186 17.49 3.31 9.01
N LYS A 187 16.73 3.32 7.91
CA LYS A 187 16.40 4.49 7.10
C LYS A 187 14.89 4.57 6.90
N ILE A 188 14.38 5.79 6.80
CA ILE A 188 12.99 6.08 6.44
C ILE A 188 12.95 6.55 4.99
N TYR A 189 12.18 5.85 4.17
CA TYR A 189 11.79 6.28 2.82
C TYR A 189 10.44 6.98 2.86
N ARG A 190 10.33 8.12 2.19
CA ARG A 190 9.08 8.88 2.10
C ARG A 190 8.46 8.78 0.71
N PHE A 191 7.14 8.78 0.68
CA PHE A 191 6.35 8.53 -0.52
C PHE A 191 5.12 9.43 -0.53
N SER A 192 4.74 9.93 -1.71
CA SER A 192 3.55 10.78 -1.86
C SER A 192 2.87 10.58 -3.22
N GLU A 193 1.55 10.39 -3.19
CA GLU A 193 0.69 10.34 -4.36
C GLU A 193 -0.45 11.34 -4.26
N LYS A 194 -0.59 12.11 -5.33
CA LYS A 194 -1.56 13.20 -5.45
C LYS A 194 -2.76 12.79 -6.29
N VAL A 195 -2.65 11.74 -7.09
CA VAL A 195 -3.72 11.20 -7.92
C VAL A 195 -4.53 10.16 -7.12
N PRO A 196 -5.85 10.33 -6.94
CA PRO A 196 -6.67 9.39 -6.17
C PRO A 196 -6.78 8.00 -6.80
N ILE A 197 -6.53 6.97 -6.01
CA ILE A 197 -6.39 5.59 -6.47
C ILE A 197 -7.19 4.61 -5.59
N PRO A 198 -7.68 3.49 -6.15
CA PRO A 198 -8.21 2.42 -5.33
C PRO A 198 -7.10 1.74 -4.53
N CYS A 199 -7.39 1.35 -3.29
CA CYS A 199 -6.39 0.81 -2.35
C CYS A 199 -5.73 -0.49 -2.83
N TYR A 200 -6.37 -1.25 -3.73
CA TYR A 200 -5.74 -2.44 -4.32
C TYR A 200 -4.47 -2.12 -5.11
N LEU A 201 -4.22 -0.84 -5.47
CA LEU A 201 -3.01 -0.38 -6.15
C LEU A 201 -1.89 0.06 -5.19
N ILE A 202 -2.13 0.07 -3.87
CA ILE A 202 -1.06 0.28 -2.89
C ILE A 202 -0.12 -0.91 -2.97
N ALA A 203 1.16 -0.64 -3.18
CA ALA A 203 2.20 -1.65 -3.21
C ALA A 203 3.41 -1.20 -2.38
N LEU A 204 4.10 -2.18 -1.81
CA LEU A 204 5.35 -2.02 -1.07
C LEU A 204 6.31 -3.13 -1.49
N VAL A 205 7.56 -2.75 -1.74
CA VAL A 205 8.69 -3.66 -1.88
C VAL A 205 9.83 -3.16 -1.00
N VAL A 206 10.54 -4.08 -0.36
CA VAL A 206 11.76 -3.79 0.40
C VAL A 206 12.80 -4.86 0.09
N GLY A 207 13.98 -4.45 -0.36
CA GLY A 207 15.06 -5.37 -0.68
C GLY A 207 16.34 -4.65 -1.10
N ALA A 208 17.35 -5.42 -1.48
CA ALA A 208 18.60 -4.90 -2.04
C ALA A 208 18.40 -4.51 -3.51
N LEU A 209 17.77 -3.35 -3.74
CA LEU A 209 17.35 -2.89 -5.06
C LEU A 209 18.34 -1.89 -5.66
N GLU A 210 18.65 -2.10 -6.93
CA GLU A 210 19.42 -1.20 -7.79
C GLU A 210 18.51 -0.65 -8.89
N SER A 211 18.88 0.50 -9.47
CA SER A 211 18.14 1.09 -10.60
C SER A 211 19.02 1.42 -11.80
N ARG A 212 18.42 1.34 -12.99
CA ARG A 212 18.99 1.81 -14.25
C ARG A 212 17.97 2.65 -14.99
N GLN A 213 18.41 3.80 -15.50
CA GLN A 213 17.57 4.64 -16.35
C GLN A 213 17.51 4.05 -17.76
N ILE A 214 16.29 3.82 -18.26
CA ILE A 214 16.02 3.28 -19.60
C ILE A 214 15.18 4.21 -20.47
N GLY A 215 14.76 5.35 -19.92
CA GLY A 215 14.00 6.37 -20.63
C GLY A 215 14.02 7.71 -19.90
N PRO A 216 13.39 8.75 -20.49
CA PRO A 216 13.33 10.08 -19.89
C PRO A 216 12.51 10.13 -18.59
N ARG A 217 11.64 9.13 -18.37
CA ARG A 217 10.72 9.05 -17.22
C ARG A 217 10.57 7.62 -16.68
N THR A 218 11.58 6.77 -16.92
CA THR A 218 11.53 5.34 -16.55
C THR A 218 12.86 4.85 -16.03
N LEU A 219 12.83 4.36 -14.79
CA LEU A 219 13.86 3.51 -14.20
C LEU A 219 13.38 2.06 -14.21
N VAL A 220 14.28 1.12 -14.51
CA VAL A 220 14.08 -0.27 -14.12
C VAL A 220 14.79 -0.53 -12.80
N TRP A 221 14.09 -1.19 -11.91
CA TRP A 221 14.52 -1.62 -10.58
C TRP A 221 14.61 -3.13 -10.54
N SER A 222 15.63 -3.65 -9.86
CA SER A 222 15.77 -5.07 -9.58
C SER A 222 16.89 -5.29 -8.56
N GLU A 223 17.06 -6.51 -8.07
CA GLU A 223 18.36 -6.93 -7.54
C GLU A 223 19.48 -6.75 -8.58
N LYS A 224 20.70 -6.48 -8.10
CA LYS A 224 21.89 -6.16 -8.89
C LYS A 224 22.15 -7.15 -10.02
N GLU A 225 21.88 -8.43 -9.80
CA GLU A 225 22.16 -9.53 -10.73
C GLU A 225 21.32 -9.45 -12.02
N GLN A 226 20.14 -8.81 -11.97
CA GLN A 226 19.23 -8.75 -13.12
C GLN A 226 19.13 -7.37 -13.75
N VAL A 227 19.52 -6.30 -13.04
CA VAL A 227 19.21 -4.92 -13.45
C VAL A 227 19.70 -4.56 -14.86
N GLU A 228 20.86 -5.07 -15.30
CA GLU A 228 21.36 -4.81 -16.67
C GLU A 228 20.58 -5.58 -17.73
N LYS A 229 20.27 -6.85 -17.46
CA LYS A 229 19.44 -7.66 -18.36
C LYS A 229 18.06 -7.07 -18.50
N SER A 230 17.46 -6.65 -17.39
CA SER A 230 16.15 -5.98 -17.36
C SER A 230 16.18 -4.65 -18.10
N ALA A 231 17.28 -3.88 -17.99
CA ALA A 231 17.41 -2.62 -18.71
C ALA A 231 17.43 -2.80 -20.23
N TYR A 232 18.11 -3.85 -20.72
CA TYR A 232 18.08 -4.20 -22.13
C TYR A 232 16.69 -4.69 -22.57
N GLU A 233 16.11 -5.63 -21.82
CA GLU A 233 14.82 -6.26 -22.13
C GLU A 233 13.68 -5.24 -22.25
N PHE A 234 13.69 -4.20 -21.41
CA PHE A 234 12.63 -3.19 -21.37
C PHE A 234 13.00 -1.87 -22.05
N SER A 235 14.06 -1.85 -22.86
CA SER A 235 14.56 -0.63 -23.52
C SER A 235 13.53 0.07 -24.42
N GLU A 236 12.54 -0.66 -24.94
CA GLU A 236 11.46 -0.10 -25.77
C GLU A 236 10.33 0.57 -24.98
N THR A 237 10.41 0.63 -23.64
CA THR A 237 9.32 1.13 -22.78
C THR A 237 8.88 2.55 -23.13
N GLU A 238 9.80 3.47 -23.41
CA GLU A 238 9.43 4.85 -23.75
C GLU A 238 8.70 4.93 -25.09
N SER A 239 9.09 4.13 -26.09
CA SER A 239 8.36 4.00 -27.35
C SER A 239 6.94 3.50 -27.12
N MET A 240 6.76 2.50 -26.25
CA MET A 240 5.43 2.00 -25.88
C MET A 240 4.58 3.06 -25.18
N LEU A 241 5.17 3.83 -24.25
CA LEU A 241 4.48 4.91 -23.54
C LEU A 241 3.99 6.00 -24.50
N LYS A 242 4.80 6.40 -25.48
CA LYS A 242 4.39 7.39 -26.50
C LYS A 242 3.19 6.92 -27.31
N ILE A 243 3.20 5.67 -27.75
CA ILE A 243 2.07 5.07 -28.48
C ILE A 243 0.84 5.00 -27.57
N ALA A 244 1.02 4.61 -26.30
CA ALA A 244 -0.07 4.56 -25.35
C ALA A 244 -0.69 5.94 -25.08
N GLU A 245 0.11 6.99 -25.02
CA GLU A 245 -0.37 8.37 -24.86
C GLU A 245 -1.12 8.89 -26.10
N ASP A 246 -0.64 8.54 -27.30
CA ASP A 246 -1.31 8.87 -28.57
C ASP A 246 -2.70 8.22 -28.66
N LEU A 247 -2.81 6.97 -28.19
CA LEU A 247 -4.06 6.21 -28.22
C LEU A 247 -5.01 6.54 -27.05
N GLY A 248 -4.46 6.76 -25.85
CA GLY A 248 -5.19 6.81 -24.59
C GLY A 248 -5.29 8.19 -23.94
N GLY A 249 -4.60 9.19 -24.49
CA GLY A 249 -4.45 10.51 -23.89
C GLY A 249 -3.26 10.61 -22.91
N PRO A 250 -3.06 11.78 -22.29
CA PRO A 250 -1.83 12.08 -21.54
C PRO A 250 -1.54 11.12 -20.37
N PHE A 251 -0.26 10.79 -20.15
CA PHE A 251 0.18 10.04 -18.98
C PHE A 251 0.22 10.94 -17.74
N VAL A 252 -0.71 10.71 -16.79
CA VAL A 252 -0.92 11.61 -15.64
C VAL A 252 -0.09 11.28 -14.40
N TRP A 253 0.72 10.21 -14.42
CA TRP A 253 1.43 9.71 -13.23
C TRP A 253 2.87 10.22 -13.09
N GLY A 254 3.36 10.99 -14.07
CA GLY A 254 4.71 11.56 -14.08
C GLY A 254 5.79 10.54 -14.44
N GLN A 255 6.06 9.60 -13.53
CA GLN A 255 7.07 8.54 -13.70
C GLN A 255 6.42 7.19 -14.02
N TYR A 256 7.07 6.39 -14.85
CA TYR A 256 6.69 5.01 -15.15
C TYR A 256 7.91 4.12 -14.98
N ASP A 257 8.12 3.61 -13.78
CA ASP A 257 9.20 2.69 -13.45
C ASP A 257 8.81 1.23 -13.71
N LEU A 258 9.78 0.35 -13.75
CA LEU A 258 9.57 -1.10 -13.81
C LEU A 258 10.29 -1.71 -12.62
N LEU A 259 9.70 -2.69 -11.95
CA LEU A 259 10.40 -3.49 -10.95
C LEU A 259 10.35 -4.95 -11.39
N VAL A 260 11.52 -5.56 -11.51
CA VAL A 260 11.63 -6.99 -11.78
C VAL A 260 11.73 -7.71 -10.44
N LEU A 261 10.67 -8.43 -10.08
CA LEU A 261 10.58 -9.17 -8.82
C LEU A 261 11.33 -10.51 -8.86
N PRO A 262 11.68 -11.07 -7.68
CA PRO A 262 12.24 -12.42 -7.60
C PRO A 262 11.30 -13.48 -8.21
N PRO A 263 11.83 -14.65 -8.66
CA PRO A 263 11.08 -15.66 -9.42
C PRO A 263 9.83 -16.23 -8.73
N SER A 264 9.69 -16.01 -7.43
CA SER A 264 8.53 -16.44 -6.64
C SER A 264 7.29 -15.55 -6.80
N PHE A 265 7.37 -14.46 -7.57
CA PHE A 265 6.21 -13.61 -7.84
C PHE A 265 5.10 -14.42 -8.53
N PRO A 266 3.86 -14.44 -7.98
CA PRO A 266 2.82 -15.39 -8.41
C PRO A 266 2.16 -15.05 -9.75
N MET A 267 2.51 -13.92 -10.37
CA MET A 267 1.96 -13.45 -11.64
C MET A 267 3.08 -13.09 -12.61
N ALA A 268 2.74 -12.96 -13.89
CA ALA A 268 3.71 -12.49 -14.90
C ALA A 268 3.99 -10.99 -14.80
N ALA A 269 2.97 -10.20 -14.41
CA ALA A 269 3.07 -8.77 -14.17
C ALA A 269 1.88 -8.30 -13.33
N TRP A 270 2.06 -7.20 -12.59
CA TRP A 270 1.00 -6.48 -11.91
C TRP A 270 1.15 -4.97 -12.16
N LYS A 271 0.09 -4.37 -12.71
CA LYS A 271 0.01 -2.92 -12.91
C LYS A 271 -0.25 -2.23 -11.58
N THR A 272 0.79 -1.64 -11.02
CA THR A 272 0.69 -0.64 -9.97
C THR A 272 0.77 0.77 -10.58
N LEU A 273 0.70 1.79 -9.73
CA LEU A 273 0.78 3.17 -10.17
C LEU A 273 2.23 3.58 -10.18
N ALA A 274 2.59 4.42 -11.15
CA ALA A 274 3.95 4.81 -11.46
C ALA A 274 4.93 3.63 -11.69
N SER A 275 4.47 2.37 -11.69
CA SER A 275 5.30 1.22 -12.05
C SER A 275 4.54 -0.03 -12.50
N LEU A 276 5.19 -0.85 -13.33
CA LEU A 276 4.82 -2.25 -13.54
C LEU A 276 5.69 -3.11 -12.63
N LEU A 277 5.06 -3.95 -11.79
CA LEU A 277 5.71 -5.00 -11.00
C LEU A 277 5.71 -6.34 -11.74
#